data_AF-Q0FMQ5-F1
#
_entry.id   AF-Q0FMQ5-F1
#
_cell.length_a   1.000
_cell.length_b   1.000
_cell.length_c   1.000
_cell.angle_alpha   90.00
_cell.angle_beta   90.00
_cell.angle_gamma   90.00
#
_symmetry.space_group_name_H-M   'P 1'
#
loop_
_entity.id
_entity.type
_entity.pdbx_description
1 polymer ?
#
loop_
_entity_poly.entity_id
_entity_poly.type
_entity_poly.pdbx_seq_one_letter_code
_entity_poly.pdbx_strand_id
1 'polypeptide(L)'
;MDGPSGLLELDRADDVVDIRRRAAQMVRRLVGAAVTNNSRLDTVEVGHPLSESSFIVTDGAQTYTVTLIQVDGAARPLLMFLNEIPPRGVDLWVVHASLGPLARHEGAEQSGGVICFTPGTRIQTPTGPVPVEALREGDLIQTKDNGPQEVQWVGSRRMTGARLFAMPRLRPVRIRAGAFGIERPDEEFLVSPEHRMLVTGPAARALFNTEEVLVRASDLVNGRTVVRDLAVREVTYVHLLLPRHEVLFANGVETESFHPSNTALTTLRDADRMRLLAMMPEIDHSPQSYGGFARRNLSESEAAILMHEAA
;
A
#
# COMPACT_ATOMS: atom_id res chain seq x y z
N MET A 1 -40.45 8.62 -35.02
CA MET A 1 -40.41 8.95 -33.58
C MET A 1 -39.37 8.04 -32.95
N ASP A 2 -38.08 8.12 -33.26
CA ASP A 2 -37.14 9.26 -33.22
C ASP A 2 -37.01 9.85 -31.81
N GLY A 3 -36.13 9.24 -31.01
CA GLY A 3 -35.48 9.84 -29.84
C GLY A 3 -33.97 9.72 -30.04
N PRO A 4 -33.17 10.77 -29.74
CA PRO A 4 -31.79 10.84 -30.21
C PRO A 4 -30.85 9.92 -29.42
N SER A 5 -30.09 9.11 -30.16
CA SER A 5 -28.89 8.43 -29.72
C SER A 5 -27.74 9.43 -29.60
N GLY A 6 -27.61 10.03 -28.41
CA GLY A 6 -26.46 10.83 -28.02
C GLY A 6 -25.49 9.99 -27.18
N LEU A 7 -24.35 9.63 -27.77
CA LEU A 7 -23.17 9.18 -27.03
C LEU A 7 -22.82 10.23 -25.95
N LEU A 8 -22.64 9.80 -24.71
CA LEU A 8 -21.98 10.60 -23.68
C LEU A 8 -20.49 10.67 -24.04
N GLU A 9 -20.11 11.78 -24.66
CA GLU A 9 -18.72 12.21 -24.84
C GLU A 9 -18.06 12.36 -23.47
N LEU A 10 -17.08 11.50 -23.18
CA LEU A 10 -16.28 11.49 -21.95
C LEU A 10 -15.13 12.53 -21.98
N ASP A 11 -15.27 13.61 -22.75
CA ASP A 11 -14.18 14.57 -23.01
C ASP A 11 -14.12 15.75 -22.02
N ARG A 12 -14.91 15.70 -20.93
CA ARG A 12 -14.99 16.79 -19.91
C ARG A 12 -14.33 16.49 -18.57
N ALA A 13 -13.79 15.28 -18.36
CA ALA A 13 -13.15 14.94 -17.10
C ALA A 13 -11.76 15.61 -16.95
N ASP A 14 -11.01 15.71 -18.05
CA ASP A 14 -9.65 16.28 -18.07
C ASP A 14 -9.66 17.80 -17.88
N ASP A 15 -10.60 18.52 -18.48
CA ASP A 15 -10.76 19.97 -18.32
C ASP A 15 -10.97 20.38 -16.85
N VAL A 16 -11.76 19.62 -16.10
CA VAL A 16 -12.07 19.92 -14.68
C VAL A 16 -10.86 19.65 -13.79
N VAL A 17 -10.07 18.62 -14.08
CA VAL A 17 -8.82 18.32 -13.35
C VAL A 17 -7.76 19.39 -13.61
N ASP A 18 -7.63 19.84 -14.86
CA ASP A 18 -6.69 20.91 -15.22
C ASP A 18 -7.09 22.28 -14.65
N ILE A 19 -8.38 22.62 -14.63
CA ILE A 19 -8.88 23.83 -13.97
C ILE A 19 -8.58 23.78 -12.45
N ARG A 20 -8.80 22.64 -11.80
CA ARG A 20 -8.49 22.44 -10.37
C ARG A 20 -7.00 22.64 -10.09
N ARG A 21 -6.14 22.06 -10.93
CA ARG A 21 -4.69 22.19 -10.83
C ARG A 21 -4.24 23.64 -10.93
N ARG A 22 -4.77 24.38 -11.91
CA ARG A 22 -4.46 25.82 -12.12
C ARG A 22 -4.96 26.69 -10.96
N ALA A 23 -6.18 26.43 -10.45
CA ALA A 23 -6.73 27.15 -9.30
C ALA A 23 -5.90 26.90 -8.02
N ALA A 24 -5.53 25.66 -7.73
CA ALA A 24 -4.69 25.31 -6.58
C ALA A 24 -3.30 25.97 -6.65
N GLN A 25 -2.69 26.04 -7.84
CA GLN A 25 -1.42 26.74 -8.06
C GLN A 25 -1.57 28.25 -7.81
N MET A 26 -2.66 28.86 -8.28
CA MET A 26 -2.93 30.29 -8.08
C MET A 26 -3.11 30.63 -6.59
N VAL A 27 -3.85 29.81 -5.84
CA VAL A 27 -4.02 29.99 -4.39
C VAL A 27 -2.68 29.85 -3.66
N ARG A 28 -1.83 28.88 -4.02
CA ARG A 28 -0.49 28.77 -3.44
C ARG A 28 0.36 30.00 -3.69
N ARG A 29 0.34 30.55 -4.92
CA ARG A 29 1.07 31.79 -5.23
C ARG A 29 0.55 32.97 -4.41
N LEU A 30 -0.77 33.10 -4.27
CA LEU A 30 -1.39 34.16 -3.46
C LEU A 30 -1.03 34.02 -1.97
N VAL A 31 -1.07 32.81 -1.42
CA VAL A 31 -0.73 32.56 -0.02
C VAL A 31 0.77 32.70 0.23
N GLY A 32 1.63 32.19 -0.66
CA GLY A 32 3.08 32.35 -0.58
C GLY A 32 3.51 33.81 -0.68
N ALA A 33 2.91 34.59 -1.59
CA ALA A 33 3.09 36.03 -1.72
C ALA A 33 2.66 36.78 -0.44
N ALA A 34 1.55 36.39 0.18
CA ALA A 34 1.07 36.98 1.43
C ALA A 34 1.97 36.64 2.64
N VAL A 35 2.51 35.42 2.70
CA VAL A 35 3.43 34.98 3.77
C VAL A 35 4.83 35.60 3.63
N THR A 36 5.31 35.82 2.40
CA THR A 36 6.62 36.44 2.12
C THR A 36 6.56 37.96 1.96
N ASN A 37 5.38 38.57 2.14
CA ASN A 37 5.11 40.00 1.97
C ASN A 37 5.59 40.57 0.61
N ASN A 38 5.47 39.75 -0.44
CA ASN A 38 5.95 40.04 -1.80
C ASN A 38 4.76 40.17 -2.75
N SER A 39 4.59 41.33 -3.39
CA SER A 39 3.44 41.65 -4.26
C SER A 39 3.57 41.10 -5.70
N ARG A 40 4.69 40.47 -6.06
CA ARG A 40 4.93 39.90 -7.40
C ARG A 40 4.76 38.38 -7.42
N LEU A 41 3.58 37.93 -7.82
CA LEU A 41 3.18 36.51 -7.91
C LEU A 41 4.08 35.65 -8.83
N ASP A 42 4.73 36.28 -9.82
CA ASP A 42 5.60 35.61 -10.80
C ASP A 42 6.97 35.24 -10.23
N THR A 43 7.31 35.74 -9.04
CA THR A 43 8.62 35.52 -8.38
C THR A 43 8.58 34.45 -7.30
N VAL A 44 7.41 33.87 -7.02
CA VAL A 44 7.25 32.81 -6.02
C VAL A 44 7.53 31.46 -6.70
N GLU A 45 8.73 30.91 -6.50
CA GLU A 45 9.04 29.53 -6.89
C GLU A 45 8.11 28.58 -6.13
N VAL A 46 7.26 27.87 -6.86
CA VAL A 46 6.39 26.85 -6.29
C VAL A 46 7.22 25.57 -6.19
N GLY A 47 7.78 25.31 -5.01
CA GLY A 47 8.50 24.07 -4.72
C GLY A 47 7.59 22.84 -4.87
N HIS A 48 8.08 21.85 -5.63
CA HIS A 48 7.52 20.52 -5.87
C HIS A 48 6.17 20.43 -6.64
N PRO A 49 5.99 19.38 -7.47
CA PRO A 49 4.69 19.14 -8.12
C PRO A 49 3.61 18.89 -7.07
N LEU A 50 2.40 19.36 -7.37
CA LEU A 50 1.22 19.20 -6.50
C LEU A 50 1.00 17.72 -6.19
N SER A 51 1.19 17.32 -4.94
CA SER A 51 0.51 16.13 -4.43
C SER A 51 -0.98 16.46 -4.43
N GLU A 52 -1.73 15.93 -5.39
CA GLU A 52 -3.18 16.16 -5.55
C GLU A 52 -3.95 15.55 -4.38
N SER A 53 -3.86 16.17 -3.21
CA SER A 53 -4.54 15.74 -1.99
C SER A 53 -5.94 16.35 -1.98
N SER A 54 -6.92 15.60 -2.44
CA SER A 54 -8.32 16.00 -2.41
C SER A 54 -9.17 14.93 -1.74
N PHE A 55 -10.22 15.36 -1.06
CA PHE A 55 -11.21 14.46 -0.48
C PHE A 55 -12.59 15.09 -0.59
N ILE A 56 -13.60 14.23 -0.60
CA ILE A 56 -14.99 14.60 -0.76
C ILE A 56 -15.69 14.31 0.56
N VAL A 57 -16.40 15.30 1.09
CA VAL A 57 -17.19 15.19 2.31
C VAL A 57 -18.67 15.42 2.06
N THR A 58 -19.55 14.81 2.85
CA THR A 58 -21.00 15.02 2.78
C THR A 58 -21.60 15.18 4.16
N ASP A 59 -22.66 15.99 4.28
CA ASP A 59 -23.54 16.06 5.45
C ASP A 59 -24.77 15.14 5.34
N GLY A 60 -24.84 14.34 4.27
CA GLY A 60 -26.00 13.50 3.93
C GLY A 60 -27.05 14.18 3.04
N ALA A 61 -26.97 15.50 2.83
CA ALA A 61 -27.85 16.26 1.92
C ALA A 61 -27.10 16.87 0.73
N GLN A 62 -25.84 17.26 0.93
CA GLN A 62 -24.96 17.87 -0.05
C GLN A 62 -23.54 17.29 0.04
N THR A 63 -22.77 17.48 -1.03
CA THR A 63 -21.41 16.97 -1.16
C THR A 63 -20.45 18.11 -1.46
N TYR A 64 -19.32 18.14 -0.77
CA TYR A 64 -18.32 19.19 -0.84
C TYR A 64 -16.97 18.59 -1.22
N THR A 65 -16.39 19.10 -2.31
CA THR A 65 -15.03 18.73 -2.73
C THR A 65 -14.03 19.63 -2.04
N VAL A 66 -13.09 19.02 -1.32
CA VAL A 66 -12.06 19.68 -0.53
C VAL A 66 -10.70 19.39 -1.13
N THR A 67 -9.93 20.43 -1.44
CA THR A 67 -8.53 20.34 -1.82
C THR A 67 -7.65 20.79 -0.66
N LEU A 68 -6.66 19.98 -0.33
CA LEU A 68 -5.72 20.21 0.74
C LEU A 68 -4.49 20.95 0.19
N ILE A 69 -4.30 22.19 0.63
CA ILE A 69 -3.21 23.06 0.20
C ILE A 69 -2.18 23.15 1.32
N GLN A 70 -1.02 22.55 1.08
CA GLN A 70 0.16 22.75 1.92
C GLN A 70 0.74 24.14 1.66
N VAL A 71 1.08 24.82 2.74
CA VAL A 71 1.73 26.14 2.72
C VAL A 71 3.03 26.00 3.48
N ASP A 72 4.15 26.25 2.80
CA ASP A 72 5.47 26.13 3.40
C ASP A 72 5.58 27.06 4.62
N GLY A 73 5.97 26.50 5.77
CA GLY A 73 6.08 27.22 7.04
C GLY A 73 4.78 27.37 7.85
N ALA A 74 3.63 26.91 7.34
CA ALA A 74 2.38 26.91 8.12
C ALA A 74 2.22 25.62 8.95
N ALA A 75 1.86 25.76 10.23
CA ALA A 75 1.63 24.61 11.12
C ALA A 75 0.35 23.82 10.79
N ARG A 76 -0.54 24.37 9.96
CA ARG A 76 -1.78 23.72 9.54
C ARG A 76 -2.02 23.96 8.04
N PRO A 77 -2.44 22.94 7.29
CA PRO A 77 -2.77 23.12 5.90
C PRO A 77 -4.03 23.95 5.71
N LEU A 78 -4.17 24.57 4.54
CA LEU A 78 -5.39 25.23 4.11
C LEU A 78 -6.31 24.24 3.40
N LEU A 79 -7.61 24.41 3.60
CA LEU A 79 -8.65 23.68 2.87
C LEU A 79 -9.28 24.63 1.86
N MET A 80 -9.27 24.24 0.60
CA MET A 80 -9.96 24.95 -0.48
C MET A 80 -11.21 24.15 -0.87
N PHE A 81 -12.35 24.82 -0.86
CA PHE A 81 -13.62 24.29 -1.35
C PHE A 81 -13.85 24.84 -2.75
N LEU A 82 -14.18 23.97 -3.70
CA LEU A 82 -14.25 24.39 -5.11
C LEU A 82 -15.49 25.24 -5.43
N ASN A 83 -16.58 25.09 -4.68
CA ASN A 83 -17.83 25.79 -4.94
C ASN A 83 -18.42 26.41 -3.65
N GLU A 84 -18.84 25.56 -2.71
CA GLU A 84 -19.52 25.96 -1.48
C GLU A 84 -18.77 25.45 -0.26
N ILE A 85 -18.82 26.22 0.83
CA ILE A 85 -18.26 25.84 2.12
C ILE A 85 -19.39 25.17 2.92
N PRO A 86 -19.14 23.99 3.54
CA PRO A 86 -20.13 23.32 4.38
C PRO A 86 -20.65 24.24 5.49
N PRO A 87 -21.93 24.13 5.89
CA PRO A 87 -22.49 24.85 7.02
C PRO A 87 -21.70 24.59 8.31
N ARG A 88 -21.59 25.61 9.16
CA ARG A 88 -20.87 25.48 10.44
C ARG A 88 -21.64 24.58 11.41
N GLY A 89 -20.91 23.72 12.12
CA GLY A 89 -21.47 22.89 13.20
C GLY A 89 -22.24 21.66 12.72
N VAL A 90 -22.01 21.22 11.48
CA VAL A 90 -22.61 20.01 10.91
C VAL A 90 -21.57 18.89 10.85
N ASP A 91 -22.00 17.67 11.17
CA ASP A 91 -21.17 16.48 11.02
C ASP A 91 -20.97 16.15 9.55
N LEU A 92 -19.72 15.96 9.15
CA LEU A 92 -19.34 15.66 7.77
C LEU A 92 -18.65 14.30 7.69
N TRP A 93 -19.04 13.52 6.68
CA TRP A 93 -18.52 12.18 6.42
C TRP A 93 -17.65 12.20 5.18
N VAL A 94 -16.45 11.62 5.27
CA VAL A 94 -15.57 11.48 4.10
C VAL A 94 -16.08 10.31 3.25
N VAL A 95 -16.50 10.61 2.01
CA VAL A 95 -17.04 9.59 1.08
C VAL A 95 -16.01 9.16 0.04
N HIS A 96 -14.99 9.98 -0.19
CA HIS A 96 -13.89 9.66 -1.09
C HIS A 96 -12.65 10.45 -0.69
N ALA A 97 -11.46 9.84 -0.74
CA ALA A 97 -10.22 10.53 -0.40
C ALA A 97 -9.09 10.07 -1.33
N SER A 98 -8.55 11.01 -2.09
CA SER A 98 -7.32 10.89 -2.85
C SER A 98 -6.30 11.79 -2.18
N LEU A 99 -5.73 11.32 -1.07
CA LEU A 99 -4.70 12.05 -0.35
C LEU A 99 -3.35 11.61 -0.91
N GLY A 100 -2.60 12.54 -1.52
CA GLY A 100 -1.19 12.32 -1.82
C GLY A 100 -0.39 12.14 -0.52
N PRO A 101 0.94 12.00 -0.59
CA PRO A 101 1.80 12.02 0.58
C PRO A 101 1.76 13.43 1.18
N LEU A 102 0.71 13.72 1.93
CA LEU A 102 0.67 14.84 2.85
C LEU A 102 1.84 14.62 3.78
N ALA A 103 2.72 15.63 3.84
CA ALA A 103 3.77 15.75 4.82
C ALA A 103 3.19 15.36 6.19
N ARG A 104 3.36 14.08 6.54
CA ARG A 104 3.08 13.56 7.86
C ARG A 104 4.07 14.31 8.72
N HIS A 105 3.56 15.13 9.62
CA HIS A 105 4.35 15.76 10.67
C HIS A 105 5.43 14.79 11.16
N GLU A 106 6.67 15.24 11.06
CA GLU A 106 7.85 14.60 11.62
C GLU A 106 7.54 14.19 13.07
N GLY A 107 7.36 12.90 13.31
CA GLY A 107 6.99 12.36 14.63
C GLY A 107 6.10 11.12 14.59
N ALA A 108 5.33 10.91 13.52
CA ALA A 108 4.76 9.60 13.25
C ALA A 108 5.80 8.76 12.50
N GLU A 109 6.60 7.97 13.23
CA GLU A 109 7.26 6.81 12.63
C GLU A 109 6.22 6.12 11.76
N GLN A 110 6.44 6.12 10.44
CA GLN A 110 5.56 5.40 9.53
C GLN A 110 5.53 3.96 10.03
N SER A 111 4.38 3.52 10.53
CA SER A 111 4.05 2.11 10.71
C SER A 111 3.87 1.45 9.34
N GLY A 112 4.75 1.75 8.39
CA GLY A 112 4.92 0.96 7.19
C GLY A 112 5.49 -0.36 7.66
N GLY A 113 4.59 -1.30 7.93
CA GLY A 113 5.03 -2.66 8.09
C GLY A 113 5.60 -3.14 6.77
N VAL A 114 6.40 -4.17 6.89
CA VAL A 114 7.31 -4.59 5.83
C VAL A 114 6.74 -5.89 5.27
N ILE A 115 6.63 -6.09 3.95
CA ILE A 115 6.22 -7.36 3.34
C ILE A 115 7.46 -8.20 3.09
N CYS A 116 7.61 -9.31 3.82
CA CYS A 116 8.83 -10.11 3.81
C CYS A 116 8.59 -11.58 4.13
N PHE A 117 9.42 -12.42 3.52
CA PHE A 117 9.70 -13.77 3.97
C PHE A 117 10.82 -13.79 5.01
N THR A 118 11.04 -14.93 5.64
CA THR A 118 12.22 -15.18 6.49
C THR A 118 13.05 -16.33 5.94
N PRO A 119 14.35 -16.41 6.24
CA PRO A 119 15.17 -17.58 5.88
C PRO A 119 14.51 -18.91 6.27
N GLY A 120 14.63 -19.90 5.41
CA GLY A 120 13.97 -21.21 5.53
C GLY A 120 12.62 -21.30 4.83
N THR A 121 11.97 -20.18 4.50
CA THR A 121 10.78 -20.20 3.63
C THR A 121 11.17 -20.70 2.24
N ARG A 122 10.51 -21.76 1.77
CA ARG A 122 10.75 -22.38 0.46
C ARG A 122 9.79 -21.81 -0.58
N ILE A 123 10.34 -21.12 -1.58
CA ILE A 123 9.59 -20.54 -2.68
C ILE A 123 9.57 -21.53 -3.85
N GLN A 124 8.40 -21.77 -4.43
CA GLN A 124 8.28 -22.65 -5.59
C GLN A 124 8.99 -22.03 -6.79
N THR A 125 9.89 -22.79 -7.40
CA THR A 125 10.52 -22.48 -8.69
C THR A 125 10.13 -23.54 -9.73
N PRO A 126 10.39 -23.33 -11.03
CA PRO A 126 10.12 -24.33 -12.06
C PRO A 126 10.84 -25.67 -11.83
N THR A 127 11.97 -25.66 -11.13
CA THR A 127 12.79 -26.86 -10.85
C THR A 127 12.57 -27.42 -9.44
N GLY A 128 11.65 -26.84 -8.67
CA GLY A 128 11.30 -27.26 -7.31
C GLY A 128 11.41 -26.15 -6.27
N PRO A 129 11.03 -26.41 -5.00
CA PRO A 129 11.08 -25.39 -3.95
C PRO A 129 12.51 -25.03 -3.54
N VAL A 130 12.85 -23.75 -3.55
CA VAL A 130 14.17 -23.20 -3.17
C VAL A 130 14.03 -22.29 -1.96
N PRO A 131 14.91 -22.38 -0.94
CA PRO A 131 14.86 -21.46 0.21
C PRO A 131 15.08 -20.01 -0.24
N VAL A 132 14.29 -19.08 0.30
CA VAL A 132 14.23 -17.68 -0.12
C VAL A 132 15.57 -16.96 -0.02
N GLU A 133 16.41 -17.32 0.95
CA GLU A 133 17.75 -16.77 1.15
C GLU A 133 18.76 -17.22 0.07
N ALA A 134 18.44 -18.27 -0.70
CA ALA A 134 19.26 -18.75 -1.81
C ALA A 134 18.88 -18.08 -3.14
N LEU A 135 17.68 -17.52 -3.26
CA LEU A 135 17.23 -16.83 -4.48
C LEU A 135 18.05 -15.57 -4.76
N ARG A 136 18.30 -15.33 -6.03
CA ARG A 136 19.05 -14.19 -6.58
C ARG A 136 18.26 -13.50 -7.67
N GLU A 137 18.68 -12.28 -7.98
CA GLU A 137 18.18 -11.54 -9.14
C GLU A 137 18.49 -12.33 -10.42
N GLY A 138 17.52 -12.48 -11.30
CA GLY A 138 17.60 -13.35 -12.48
C GLY A 138 17.03 -14.76 -12.29
N ASP A 139 16.82 -15.21 -11.04
CA ASP A 139 16.20 -16.53 -10.81
C ASP A 139 14.72 -16.51 -11.19
N LEU A 140 14.21 -17.64 -11.70
CA LEU A 140 12.79 -17.80 -12.03
C LEU A 140 12.02 -18.38 -10.83
N ILE A 141 10.94 -17.71 -10.44
CA ILE A 141 10.00 -18.23 -9.45
C ILE A 141 8.64 -18.51 -10.08
N GLN A 142 7.97 -19.57 -9.63
CA GLN A 142 6.65 -19.94 -10.11
C GLN A 142 5.61 -18.97 -9.56
N THR A 143 4.88 -18.28 -10.44
CA THR A 143 3.70 -17.50 -10.05
C THR A 143 2.42 -18.23 -10.39
N LYS A 144 1.32 -17.82 -9.76
CA LYS A 144 0.01 -18.43 -9.91
C LYS A 144 -0.60 -18.16 -11.29
N ASP A 145 -0.48 -16.93 -11.79
CA ASP A 145 -1.24 -16.47 -12.95
C ASP A 145 -0.41 -16.37 -14.24
N ASN A 146 0.90 -16.14 -14.13
CA ASN A 146 1.73 -15.73 -15.27
C ASN A 146 2.91 -16.68 -15.53
N GLY A 147 2.83 -17.91 -15.01
CA GLY A 147 3.91 -18.89 -15.13
C GLY A 147 5.17 -18.44 -14.37
N PRO A 148 6.35 -18.95 -14.73
CA PRO A 148 7.61 -18.54 -14.12
C PRO A 148 7.94 -17.08 -14.43
N GLN A 149 8.22 -16.28 -13.40
CA GLN A 149 8.62 -14.88 -13.52
C GLN A 149 10.02 -14.67 -12.91
N GLU A 150 10.81 -13.80 -13.54
CA GLU A 150 12.17 -13.48 -13.11
C GLU A 150 12.19 -12.56 -11.90
N VAL A 151 13.00 -12.89 -10.90
CA VAL A 151 13.25 -12.03 -9.74
C VAL A 151 14.06 -10.81 -10.20
N GLN A 152 13.43 -9.64 -10.18
CA GLN A 152 14.03 -8.38 -10.61
C GLN A 152 14.91 -7.77 -9.52
N TRP A 153 14.52 -7.94 -8.26
CA TRP A 153 15.28 -7.41 -7.14
C TRP A 153 15.09 -8.26 -5.88
N VAL A 154 16.19 -8.49 -5.16
CA VAL A 154 16.18 -9.11 -3.82
C VAL A 154 16.71 -8.12 -2.79
N GLY A 155 15.89 -7.82 -1.79
CA GLY A 155 16.29 -7.02 -0.64
C GLY A 155 16.31 -7.86 0.62
N SER A 156 17.14 -7.50 1.59
CA SER A 156 17.03 -8.11 2.93
C SER A 156 17.31 -7.13 4.05
N ARG A 157 16.73 -7.36 5.21
CA ARG A 157 17.04 -6.60 6.43
C ARG A 157 17.01 -7.47 7.65
N ARG A 158 18.09 -7.41 8.44
CA ARG A 158 18.12 -8.00 9.78
C ARG A 158 17.47 -7.06 10.79
N MET A 159 16.56 -7.61 11.57
CA MET A 159 15.90 -6.97 12.71
C MET A 159 16.47 -7.58 14.00
N THR A 160 17.06 -6.74 14.86
CA THR A 160 17.65 -7.18 16.12
C THR A 160 16.60 -7.46 17.18
N GLY A 161 16.95 -8.27 18.19
CA GLY A 161 16.05 -8.55 19.32
C GLY A 161 15.64 -7.33 20.11
N ALA A 162 16.55 -6.37 20.32
CA ALA A 162 16.23 -5.11 20.98
C ALA A 162 15.13 -4.34 20.22
N ARG A 163 15.18 -4.34 18.88
CA ARG A 163 14.17 -3.69 18.05
C ARG A 163 12.84 -4.44 18.07
N LEU A 164 12.86 -5.78 18.02
CA LEU A 164 11.65 -6.61 18.15
C LEU A 164 11.01 -6.48 19.54
N PHE A 165 11.81 -6.24 20.58
CA PHE A 165 11.33 -5.98 21.93
C PHE A 165 10.68 -4.60 22.05
N ALA A 166 11.35 -3.56 21.53
CA ALA A 166 10.81 -2.20 21.52
C ALA A 166 9.58 -2.03 20.61
N MET A 167 9.49 -2.83 19.54
CA MET A 167 8.41 -2.79 18.56
C MET A 167 7.78 -4.19 18.37
N PRO A 168 7.01 -4.71 19.35
CA PRO A 168 6.41 -6.05 19.27
C PRO A 168 5.49 -6.24 18.05
N ARG A 169 4.93 -5.14 17.52
CA ARG A 169 4.14 -5.14 16.30
C ARG A 169 4.89 -5.63 15.07
N LEU A 170 6.23 -5.60 15.08
CA LEU A 170 7.10 -6.07 13.99
C LEU A 170 7.53 -7.53 14.13
N ARG A 171 7.15 -8.20 15.22
CA ARG A 171 7.45 -9.63 15.41
C ARG A 171 6.75 -10.46 14.35
N PRO A 172 7.44 -11.45 13.75
CA PRO A 172 6.90 -12.23 12.65
C PRO A 172 5.66 -13.02 13.07
N VAL A 173 4.83 -13.34 12.08
CA VAL A 173 3.72 -14.27 12.23
C VAL A 173 4.21 -15.65 11.80
N ARG A 174 4.02 -16.62 12.69
CA ARG A 174 4.25 -18.04 12.46
C ARG A 174 2.98 -18.66 11.92
N ILE A 175 3.11 -19.33 10.79
CA ILE A 175 2.07 -20.11 10.14
C ILE A 175 2.50 -21.57 10.29
N ARG A 176 1.77 -22.34 11.10
CA ARG A 176 2.06 -23.75 11.34
C ARG A 176 1.66 -24.61 10.14
N ALA A 177 2.28 -25.78 10.00
CA ALA A 177 1.84 -26.78 9.02
C ALA A 177 0.34 -27.06 9.17
N GLY A 178 -0.38 -27.12 8.05
CA GLY A 178 -1.83 -27.32 8.02
C GLY A 178 -2.70 -26.15 8.51
N ALA A 179 -2.15 -24.94 8.66
CA ALA A 179 -2.90 -23.77 9.13
C ALA A 179 -4.09 -23.35 8.24
N PHE A 180 -4.05 -23.66 6.95
CA PHE A 180 -5.05 -23.27 5.94
C PHE A 180 -5.72 -24.47 5.27
N GLY A 181 -5.67 -25.66 5.90
CA GLY A 181 -6.25 -26.89 5.38
C GLY A 181 -5.33 -28.08 5.53
N ILE A 182 -5.76 -29.24 5.02
CA ILE A 182 -4.94 -30.47 5.06
C ILE A 182 -3.64 -30.22 4.27
N GLU A 183 -2.52 -30.39 4.96
CA GLU A 183 -1.16 -30.22 4.40
C GLU A 183 -0.88 -28.83 3.81
N ARG A 184 -1.56 -27.76 4.28
CA ARG A 184 -1.27 -26.38 3.82
C ARG A 184 -1.06 -25.41 4.99
N PRO A 185 0.14 -24.84 5.17
CA PRO A 185 1.39 -25.15 4.47
C PRO A 185 1.91 -26.56 4.77
N ASP A 186 2.77 -27.08 3.89
CA ASP A 186 3.42 -28.39 4.04
C ASP A 186 4.41 -28.38 5.22
N GLU A 187 5.08 -27.25 5.42
CA GLU A 187 6.03 -27.00 6.51
C GLU A 187 5.73 -25.64 7.13
N GLU A 188 5.93 -25.51 8.44
CA GLU A 188 5.77 -24.21 9.11
C GLU A 188 6.79 -23.18 8.61
N PHE A 189 6.39 -21.91 8.59
CA PHE A 189 7.27 -20.81 8.22
C PHE A 189 6.87 -19.51 8.91
N LEU A 190 7.75 -18.51 8.80
CA LEU A 190 7.52 -17.18 9.35
C LEU A 190 7.41 -16.16 8.21
N VAL A 191 6.52 -15.20 8.40
CA VAL A 191 6.40 -14.01 7.55
C VAL A 191 6.30 -12.76 8.41
N SER A 192 6.60 -11.62 7.82
CA SER A 192 6.32 -10.34 8.48
C SER A 192 4.81 -10.13 8.69
N PRO A 193 4.38 -9.36 9.69
CA PRO A 193 2.96 -9.13 9.99
C PRO A 193 2.12 -8.60 8.83
N GLU A 194 2.66 -7.68 8.03
CA GLU A 194 1.94 -7.11 6.88
C GLU A 194 2.06 -7.97 5.61
N HIS A 195 2.75 -9.11 5.64
CA HIS A 195 2.83 -10.00 4.48
C HIS A 195 1.44 -10.56 4.19
N ARG A 196 0.98 -10.47 2.94
CA ARG A 196 -0.36 -10.92 2.59
C ARG A 196 -0.38 -12.35 2.07
N MET A 197 -1.34 -13.08 2.62
CA MET A 197 -1.69 -14.44 2.25
C MET A 197 -2.91 -14.38 1.33
N LEU A 198 -2.95 -15.25 0.32
CA LEU A 198 -4.15 -15.41 -0.50
C LEU A 198 -5.20 -16.15 0.32
N VAL A 199 -6.38 -15.55 0.44
CA VAL A 199 -7.56 -16.20 1.01
C VAL A 199 -8.58 -16.37 -0.10
N THR A 200 -9.11 -17.58 -0.21
CA THR A 200 -10.08 -17.96 -1.24
C THR A 200 -11.34 -18.51 -0.60
N GLY A 201 -12.46 -18.46 -1.34
CA GLY A 201 -13.68 -19.17 -0.96
C GLY A 201 -14.97 -18.36 -1.07
N PRO A 202 -16.11 -18.97 -0.70
CA PRO A 202 -17.43 -18.36 -0.86
C PRO A 202 -17.59 -17.03 -0.14
N ALA A 203 -17.01 -16.88 1.05
CA ALA A 203 -17.06 -15.63 1.82
C ALA A 203 -16.38 -14.47 1.09
N ALA A 204 -15.23 -14.72 0.44
CA ALA A 204 -14.56 -13.70 -0.37
C ALA A 204 -15.45 -13.26 -1.56
N ARG A 205 -16.11 -14.22 -2.22
CA ARG A 205 -17.04 -13.95 -3.33
C ARG A 205 -18.26 -13.16 -2.86
N ALA A 206 -18.88 -13.55 -1.75
CA ALA A 206 -20.07 -12.92 -1.22
C ALA A 206 -19.80 -11.47 -0.76
N LEU A 207 -18.68 -11.22 -0.07
CA LEU A 207 -18.37 -9.93 0.52
C LEU A 207 -17.71 -8.95 -0.45
N PHE A 208 -16.86 -9.45 -1.36
CA PHE A 208 -16.00 -8.59 -2.19
C PHE A 208 -16.16 -8.80 -3.69
N ASN A 209 -17.11 -9.66 -4.11
CA ASN A 209 -17.37 -10.01 -5.50
C ASN A 209 -16.14 -10.55 -6.26
N THR A 210 -15.22 -11.21 -5.55
CA THR A 210 -14.01 -11.85 -6.10
C THR A 210 -13.75 -13.18 -5.39
N GLU A 211 -13.18 -14.17 -6.08
CA GLU A 211 -12.91 -15.49 -5.48
C GLU A 211 -11.72 -15.49 -4.53
N GLU A 212 -10.82 -14.52 -4.73
CA GLU A 212 -9.53 -14.47 -4.05
C GLU A 212 -9.25 -13.03 -3.59
N VAL A 213 -8.73 -12.91 -2.38
CA VAL A 213 -8.34 -11.65 -1.74
C VAL A 213 -7.02 -11.82 -0.99
N LEU A 214 -6.29 -10.73 -0.78
CA LEU A 214 -5.03 -10.71 -0.05
C LEU A 214 -5.22 -10.15 1.35
N VAL A 215 -4.96 -10.99 2.36
CA VAL A 215 -5.16 -10.67 3.78
C VAL A 215 -3.83 -10.69 4.50
N ARG A 216 -3.56 -9.67 5.33
CA ARG A 216 -2.31 -9.61 6.10
C ARG A 216 -2.21 -10.77 7.08
N ALA A 217 -1.02 -11.33 7.24
CA ALA A 217 -0.76 -12.41 8.18
C ALA A 217 -1.13 -12.01 9.62
N SER A 218 -0.98 -10.74 10.00
CA SER A 218 -1.43 -10.22 11.30
C SER A 218 -2.92 -10.38 11.54
N ASP A 219 -3.73 -10.23 10.49
CA ASP A 219 -5.19 -10.22 10.56
C ASP A 219 -5.74 -11.65 10.52
N LEU A 220 -4.90 -12.64 10.14
CA LEU A 220 -5.18 -14.07 10.17
C LEU A 220 -4.81 -14.73 11.51
N VAL A 221 -4.22 -14.00 12.45
CA VAL A 221 -3.79 -14.55 13.74
C VAL A 221 -4.99 -15.10 14.52
N ASN A 222 -4.99 -16.40 14.77
CA ASN A 222 -6.08 -17.12 15.45
C ASN A 222 -5.65 -17.73 16.80
N GLY A 223 -4.40 -17.50 17.22
CA GLY A 223 -3.86 -18.00 18.49
C GLY A 223 -3.55 -19.50 18.51
N ARG A 224 -3.82 -20.24 17.42
CA ARG A 224 -3.66 -21.70 17.34
C ARG A 224 -2.73 -22.14 16.21
N THR A 225 -3.10 -21.93 14.96
CA THR A 225 -2.31 -22.34 13.79
C THR A 225 -1.57 -21.18 13.14
N VAL A 226 -2.11 -19.96 13.28
CA VAL A 226 -1.47 -18.71 12.87
C VAL A 226 -1.26 -17.87 14.13
N VAL A 227 0.00 -17.64 14.51
CA VAL A 227 0.35 -17.00 15.78
C VAL A 227 1.47 -16.00 15.61
N ARG A 228 1.43 -14.90 16.37
CA ARG A 228 2.58 -13.99 16.45
C ARG A 228 3.71 -14.65 17.23
N ASP A 229 4.92 -14.67 16.68
CA ASP A 229 6.06 -15.33 17.32
C ASP A 229 6.77 -14.40 18.32
N LEU A 230 6.56 -14.68 19.61
CA LEU A 230 7.15 -13.93 20.71
C LEU A 230 8.52 -14.49 21.15
N ALA A 231 8.92 -15.67 20.67
CA ALA A 231 10.15 -16.35 21.05
C ALA A 231 11.34 -15.97 20.16
N VAL A 232 11.07 -15.53 18.92
CA VAL A 232 12.09 -15.06 17.98
C VAL A 232 12.93 -13.95 18.61
N ARG A 233 14.25 -14.18 18.67
CA ARG A 233 15.25 -13.26 19.23
C ARG A 233 15.81 -12.29 18.21
N GLU A 234 15.76 -12.64 16.93
CA GLU A 234 16.10 -11.78 15.80
C GLU A 234 15.54 -12.41 14.53
N VAL A 235 15.32 -11.59 13.50
CA VAL A 235 14.77 -12.07 12.23
C VAL A 235 15.43 -11.35 11.08
N THR A 236 15.78 -12.09 10.02
CA THR A 236 16.12 -11.50 8.73
C THR A 236 14.87 -11.56 7.87
N TYR A 237 14.52 -10.43 7.30
CA TYR A 237 13.41 -10.28 6.38
C TYR A 237 13.94 -10.21 4.96
N VAL A 238 13.36 -10.98 4.04
CA VAL A 238 13.77 -11.07 2.62
C VAL A 238 12.59 -10.67 1.73
N HIS A 239 12.88 -9.84 0.73
CA HIS A 239 11.92 -9.30 -0.22
C HIS A 239 12.23 -9.80 -1.63
N LEU A 240 11.19 -10.16 -2.38
CA LEU A 240 11.30 -10.59 -3.77
C LEU A 240 10.42 -9.68 -4.64
N LEU A 241 11.04 -8.78 -5.40
CA LEU A 241 10.34 -7.96 -6.39
C LEU A 241 10.38 -8.67 -7.76
N LEU A 242 9.23 -8.75 -8.41
CA LEU A 242 9.06 -9.31 -9.75
C LEU A 242 8.74 -8.20 -10.77
N PRO A 243 8.55 -8.47 -12.07
CA PRO A 243 8.20 -7.44 -13.05
C PRO A 243 6.86 -6.74 -12.75
N ARG A 244 5.97 -7.40 -12.02
CA ARG A 244 4.72 -6.86 -11.50
C ARG A 244 4.37 -7.57 -10.19
N HIS A 245 3.38 -7.06 -9.47
CA HIS A 245 2.89 -7.75 -8.28
C HIS A 245 2.21 -9.06 -8.66
N GLU A 246 2.72 -10.16 -8.13
CA GLU A 246 2.27 -11.53 -8.41
C GLU A 246 1.93 -12.26 -7.11
N VAL A 247 1.07 -13.28 -7.24
CA VAL A 247 0.90 -14.34 -6.24
C VAL A 247 1.90 -15.45 -6.54
N LEU A 248 2.68 -15.84 -5.53
CA LEU A 248 3.66 -16.92 -5.57
C LEU A 248 3.30 -18.02 -4.56
N PHE A 249 4.05 -19.12 -4.57
CA PHE A 249 3.87 -20.22 -3.61
C PHE A 249 5.04 -20.30 -2.64
N ALA A 250 4.76 -20.13 -1.35
CA ALA A 250 5.72 -20.25 -0.26
C ALA A 250 5.30 -21.41 0.66
N ASN A 251 6.13 -22.43 0.85
CA ASN A 251 5.81 -23.63 1.64
C ASN A 251 4.45 -24.26 1.25
N GLY A 252 4.13 -24.26 -0.05
CA GLY A 252 2.88 -24.81 -0.58
C GLY A 252 1.64 -23.91 -0.45
N VAL A 253 1.77 -22.69 0.09
CA VAL A 253 0.66 -21.73 0.22
C VAL A 253 0.84 -20.51 -0.65
N GLU A 254 -0.26 -19.99 -1.18
CA GLU A 254 -0.29 -18.80 -2.00
C GLU A 254 -0.06 -17.51 -1.17
N THR A 255 0.97 -16.75 -1.52
CA THR A 255 1.34 -15.49 -0.87
C THR A 255 1.69 -14.44 -1.90
N GLU A 256 1.77 -13.19 -1.47
CA GLU A 256 2.18 -12.10 -2.35
C GLU A 256 3.71 -12.01 -2.56
N SER A 257 4.11 -11.41 -3.68
CA SER A 257 5.47 -10.89 -3.89
C SER A 257 5.62 -9.49 -3.28
N PHE A 258 6.82 -8.92 -3.29
CA PHE A 258 7.03 -7.58 -2.73
C PHE A 258 6.38 -6.50 -3.59
N HIS A 259 5.51 -5.67 -2.97
CA HIS A 259 4.99 -4.45 -3.57
C HIS A 259 5.56 -3.20 -2.87
N PRO A 260 6.27 -2.29 -3.58
CA PRO A 260 6.88 -1.10 -2.99
C PRO A 260 5.91 -0.21 -2.21
N SER A 261 4.68 -0.04 -2.68
CA SER A 261 3.68 0.81 -1.99
C SER A 261 3.18 0.28 -0.65
N ASN A 262 3.38 -1.00 -0.35
CA ASN A 262 2.98 -1.61 0.92
C ASN A 262 4.12 -1.61 1.96
N THR A 263 5.30 -1.07 1.64
CA THR A 263 6.44 -1.02 2.55
C THR A 263 7.04 0.39 2.54
N ALA A 264 7.29 0.95 3.72
CA ALA A 264 8.07 2.18 3.78
C ALA A 264 9.50 1.90 3.31
N LEU A 265 9.94 2.46 2.18
CA LEU A 265 11.26 2.17 1.59
C LEU A 265 12.43 2.55 2.51
N THR A 266 12.21 3.49 3.44
CA THR A 266 13.13 3.84 4.54
C THR A 266 13.39 2.67 5.50
N THR A 267 12.56 1.62 5.43
CA THR A 267 12.73 0.40 6.19
C THR A 267 13.62 -0.63 5.49
N LEU A 268 14.08 -0.39 4.27
CA LEU A 268 15.08 -1.23 3.62
C LEU A 268 16.49 -0.90 4.15
N ARG A 269 17.48 -1.77 3.90
CA ARG A 269 18.88 -1.38 4.06
C ARG A 269 19.24 -0.36 3.00
N ASP A 270 20.07 0.63 3.32
CA ASP A 270 20.41 1.72 2.40
C ASP A 270 20.93 1.21 1.05
N ALA A 271 21.83 0.23 1.06
CA ALA A 271 22.33 -0.39 -0.17
C ALA A 271 21.23 -1.07 -1.01
N ASP A 272 20.28 -1.74 -0.36
CA ASP A 272 19.17 -2.41 -1.05
C ASP A 272 18.17 -1.38 -1.60
N ARG A 273 17.89 -0.32 -0.84
CA ARG A 273 17.07 0.82 -1.29
C ARG A 273 17.70 1.51 -2.49
N MET A 274 19.00 1.79 -2.46
CA MET A 274 19.71 2.42 -3.57
C MET A 274 19.63 1.60 -4.86
N ARG A 275 19.81 0.27 -4.77
CA ARG A 275 19.67 -0.62 -5.94
C ARG A 275 18.25 -0.62 -6.48
N LEU A 276 17.26 -0.69 -5.58
CA LEU A 276 15.85 -0.66 -5.96
C LEU A 276 15.49 0.65 -6.68
N LEU A 277 15.92 1.80 -6.13
CA LEU A 277 15.66 3.11 -6.73
C LEU A 277 16.47 3.36 -8.01
N ALA A 278 17.64 2.74 -8.17
CA ALA A 278 18.39 2.81 -9.43
C ALA A 278 17.65 2.08 -10.57
N MET A 279 16.96 0.98 -10.25
CA MET A 279 16.14 0.23 -11.20
C MET A 279 14.79 0.89 -11.46
N MET A 280 14.17 1.44 -10.41
CA MET A 280 12.84 2.04 -10.46
C MET A 280 12.82 3.39 -9.72
N PRO A 281 13.31 4.47 -10.33
CA PRO A 281 13.39 5.77 -9.66
C PRO A 281 12.02 6.31 -9.20
N GLU A 282 10.99 6.06 -9.99
CA GLU A 282 9.64 6.60 -9.79
C GLU A 282 8.96 6.14 -8.48
N ILE A 283 9.39 5.03 -7.88
CA ILE A 283 8.76 4.50 -6.66
C ILE A 283 9.16 5.28 -5.40
N ASP A 284 10.16 6.17 -5.45
CA ASP A 284 10.53 6.99 -4.28
C ASP A 284 9.44 8.03 -3.97
N HIS A 285 8.89 8.67 -5.01
CA HIS A 285 7.81 9.67 -4.90
C HIS A 285 6.43 9.13 -5.29
N SER A 286 6.37 8.06 -6.07
CA SER A 286 5.12 7.41 -6.48
C SER A 286 5.25 5.88 -6.41
N PRO A 287 5.17 5.26 -5.22
CA PRO A 287 5.29 3.81 -5.07
C PRO A 287 4.27 2.99 -5.89
N GLN A 288 3.16 3.60 -6.31
CA GLN A 288 2.14 2.96 -7.16
C GLN A 288 2.55 2.90 -8.64
N SER A 289 3.63 3.59 -9.04
CA SER A 289 4.18 3.51 -10.40
C SER A 289 4.68 2.10 -10.75
N TYR A 290 4.93 1.24 -9.75
CA TYR A 290 5.23 -0.19 -9.94
C TYR A 290 4.08 -0.96 -10.59
N GLY A 291 2.83 -0.53 -10.38
CA GLY A 291 1.64 -1.19 -10.91
C GLY A 291 0.58 -1.45 -9.85
N GLY A 292 -0.47 -2.16 -10.26
CA GLY A 292 -1.54 -2.59 -9.36
C GLY A 292 -1.18 -3.87 -8.60
N PHE A 293 -1.97 -4.18 -7.58
CA PHE A 293 -1.84 -5.43 -6.83
C PHE A 293 -2.38 -6.63 -7.63
N ALA A 294 -1.74 -7.80 -7.50
CA ALA A 294 -2.21 -9.07 -8.06
C ALA A 294 -3.66 -9.41 -7.73
N ARG A 295 -4.12 -9.04 -6.53
CA ARG A 295 -5.49 -9.23 -6.03
C ARG A 295 -5.89 -8.07 -5.13
N ARG A 296 -7.17 -8.01 -4.76
CA ARG A 296 -7.70 -7.03 -3.82
C ARG A 296 -7.06 -7.22 -2.45
N ASN A 297 -6.37 -6.19 -1.96
CA ASN A 297 -5.88 -6.11 -0.60
C ASN A 297 -7.02 -5.75 0.35
N LEU A 298 -7.24 -6.57 1.38
CA LEU A 298 -8.18 -6.21 2.44
C LEU A 298 -7.54 -5.28 3.47
N SER A 299 -8.35 -4.34 3.96
CA SER A 299 -8.11 -3.60 5.19
C SER A 299 -8.36 -4.48 6.44
N GLU A 300 -7.94 -4.00 7.61
CA GLU A 300 -8.18 -4.69 8.89
C GLU A 300 -9.65 -5.00 9.13
N SER A 301 -10.52 -4.01 8.90
CA SER A 301 -11.97 -4.15 9.10
C SER A 301 -12.59 -5.13 8.11
N GLU A 302 -12.17 -5.10 6.83
CA GLU A 302 -12.65 -6.06 5.83
C GLU A 302 -12.16 -7.48 6.14
N ALA A 303 -10.92 -7.63 6.60
CA ALA A 303 -10.39 -8.92 7.03
C ALA A 303 -11.17 -9.46 8.24
N ALA A 304 -11.50 -8.62 9.22
CA ALA A 304 -12.30 -9.01 10.37
C ALA A 304 -13.71 -9.48 9.97
N ILE A 305 -14.36 -8.79 9.02
CA ILE A 305 -15.67 -9.20 8.49
C ILE A 305 -15.55 -10.55 7.76
N LEU A 306 -14.53 -10.71 6.91
CA LEU A 306 -14.28 -11.97 6.21
C LEU A 306 -14.08 -13.14 7.17
N MET A 307 -13.28 -12.95 8.21
CA MET A 307 -12.98 -13.99 9.20
C MET A 307 -14.20 -14.34 10.07
N HIS A 308 -15.14 -13.40 10.25
CA HIS A 308 -16.40 -13.68 10.93
C HIS A 308 -17.36 -14.50 10.08
N GLU A 309 -17.48 -14.17 8.78
CA GLU A 309 -18.35 -14.89 7.83
C GLU A 309 -17.83 -16.30 7.50
N ALA A 310 -16.52 -16.51 7.58
CA ALA A 310 -15.87 -17.79 7.29
C ALA A 310 -15.80 -18.76 8.48
N ALA A 311 -16.18 -18.33 9.69
CA ALA A 311 -16.11 -19.10 10.94
C ALA A 311 -17.37 -19.95 11.18
#